data_AF-A0A2E4W6C1-F1
#
_entry.id   AF-A0A2E4W6C1-F1
#
_cell.length_a   1.000
_cell.length_b   1.000
_cell.length_c   1.000
_cell.angle_alpha   90.00
_cell.angle_beta   90.00
_cell.angle_gamma   90.00
#
_symmetry.space_group_name_H-M   'P 1'
#
loop_
_entity.id
_entity.type
_entity.pdbx_description
1 polymer ?
#
loop_
_entity_poly.entity_id
_entity_poly.type
_entity_poly.pdbx_seq_one_letter_code
_entity_poly.pdbx_strand_id
1 'polypeptide(L)'
;MESLLNKQESEMKTDNQQMLSNDEFIILLKNGYVPYGDAEEDGSGRNALQSSDGDTFIYDYEPRDKAAIHPNGEPTVLQVTQQNWSNPAPDVAVHDFVSRQTANSEFSHWKFSDEVLVEQVQARFHEQRPGYRDGVIIVPIDANGVYCPIRKLRNNDTLIVEYKPRRDGESPRRHEYLDGVNKAAACHVEVVLYHRDVLYESGEQAYGRWNIISVNAGVDLEDLNAPMKPETLLHNHFGSDGGTDTQMDAEAFVKELERSFNYWKTRALCRPTK
;
A
#
# COMPACT_ATOMS: atom_id res chain seq x y z
N MET A 1 26.93 60.35 -15.91
CA MET A 1 25.76 59.45 -15.87
C MET A 1 26.05 58.09 -15.26
N GLU A 2 27.31 57.67 -15.07
CA GLU A 2 27.64 56.41 -14.36
C GLU A 2 27.64 56.54 -12.82
N SER A 3 27.72 57.74 -12.23
CA SER A 3 27.74 57.89 -10.76
C SER A 3 26.36 57.94 -10.09
N LEU A 4 25.27 57.94 -10.86
CA LEU A 4 23.89 57.87 -10.34
C LEU A 4 23.36 56.43 -10.29
N LEU A 5 23.81 55.56 -11.21
CA LEU A 5 23.47 54.12 -11.18
C LEU A 5 24.17 53.40 -10.01
N ASN A 6 25.45 53.67 -9.75
CA ASN A 6 26.16 53.00 -8.64
C ASN A 6 25.65 53.39 -7.25
N LYS A 7 25.00 54.55 -7.11
CA LYS A 7 24.40 54.98 -5.83
C LYS A 7 23.05 54.32 -5.58
N GLN A 8 22.25 54.10 -6.63
CA GLN A 8 21.00 53.32 -6.54
C GLN A 8 21.28 51.83 -6.32
N GLU A 9 22.34 51.25 -6.89
CA GLU A 9 22.70 49.85 -6.62
C GLU A 9 23.28 49.61 -5.22
N SER A 10 23.96 50.60 -4.62
CA SER A 10 24.48 50.46 -3.25
C SER A 10 23.40 50.67 -2.19
N GLU A 11 22.46 51.61 -2.40
CA GLU A 11 21.35 51.84 -1.45
C GLU A 11 20.36 50.66 -1.47
N MET A 12 20.16 50.00 -2.62
CA MET A 12 19.25 48.85 -2.78
C MET A 12 19.83 47.51 -2.28
N LYS A 13 21.14 47.43 -1.99
CA LYS A 13 21.77 46.25 -1.38
C LYS A 13 21.69 46.25 0.16
N THR A 14 21.54 47.40 0.78
CA THR A 14 21.48 47.52 2.26
C THR A 14 20.11 47.15 2.85
N ASP A 15 19.03 47.26 2.07
CA ASP A 15 17.68 46.90 2.55
C ASP A 15 17.38 45.39 2.46
N ASN A 16 18.21 44.62 1.76
CA ASN A 16 18.00 43.18 1.53
C ASN A 16 18.82 42.25 2.45
N GLN A 17 19.42 42.77 3.53
CA GLN A 17 20.25 41.96 4.43
C GLN A 17 19.87 41.98 5.91
N GLN A 18 18.70 42.51 6.28
CA GLN A 18 18.15 42.36 7.62
C GLN A 18 16.68 41.96 7.57
N MET A 19 16.43 40.65 7.54
CA MET A 19 15.38 39.94 8.29
C MET A 19 15.45 38.45 7.91
N LEU A 20 16.42 37.75 8.49
CA LEU A 20 16.33 36.30 8.68
C LEU A 20 16.17 36.07 10.18
N SER A 21 14.94 36.16 10.65
CA SER A 21 14.51 35.48 11.86
C SER A 21 13.42 34.50 11.46
N ASN A 22 13.66 33.25 11.82
CA ASN A 22 12.90 32.02 11.62
C ASN A 22 11.40 32.16 11.28
N ASP A 23 10.99 31.30 10.35
CA ASP A 23 9.62 30.99 9.93
C ASP A 23 8.95 31.99 9.00
N GLU A 24 9.39 32.06 7.73
CA GLU A 24 8.56 32.43 6.57
C GLU A 24 9.39 32.32 5.28
N PHE A 25 9.08 31.35 4.40
CA PHE A 25 9.58 31.34 3.02
C PHE A 25 8.46 31.85 2.10
N ILE A 26 8.55 33.12 1.72
CA ILE A 26 7.70 33.70 0.67
C ILE A 26 8.36 33.39 -0.68
N ILE A 27 7.78 32.47 -1.46
CA ILE A 27 8.17 32.30 -2.87
C ILE A 27 7.61 33.49 -3.65
N LEU A 28 8.46 34.50 -3.87
CA LEU A 28 8.18 35.56 -4.83
C LEU A 28 8.28 34.97 -6.25
N LEU A 29 7.13 34.72 -6.89
CA LEU A 29 7.05 34.45 -8.32
C LEU A 29 7.63 35.65 -9.07
N LYS A 30 8.85 35.50 -9.58
CA LYS A 30 9.48 36.47 -10.48
C LYS A 30 8.64 36.54 -11.75
N ASN A 31 7.92 37.65 -11.91
CA ASN A 31 7.21 38.07 -13.12
C ASN A 31 6.18 37.05 -13.66
N GLY A 32 4.91 37.29 -13.33
CA GLY A 32 3.79 36.53 -13.82
C GLY A 32 3.73 36.47 -15.35
N TYR A 33 3.79 35.24 -15.87
CA TYR A 33 3.03 34.70 -16.99
C TYR A 33 3.49 33.24 -17.15
N VAL A 34 2.62 32.26 -16.89
CA VAL A 34 2.82 30.90 -17.41
C VAL A 34 1.97 30.83 -18.67
N PRO A 35 2.57 30.83 -19.88
CA PRO A 35 1.79 30.68 -21.09
C PRO A 35 1.10 29.31 -21.06
N TYR A 36 -0.16 29.29 -21.47
CA TYR A 36 -0.90 28.05 -21.71
C TYR A 36 -0.20 27.31 -22.86
N GLY A 37 0.70 26.38 -22.53
CA GLY A 37 1.52 25.67 -23.53
C GLY A 37 2.73 24.91 -22.99
N ASP A 38 3.32 25.31 -21.87
CA ASP A 38 4.61 24.75 -21.42
C ASP A 38 4.56 24.12 -20.01
N ALA A 39 3.43 23.50 -19.65
CA ALA A 39 3.42 22.53 -18.55
C ALA A 39 3.90 21.20 -19.13
N GLU A 40 5.16 20.83 -18.89
CA GLU A 40 5.57 19.45 -19.14
C GLU A 40 4.86 18.57 -18.10
N GLU A 41 3.99 17.68 -18.60
CA GLU A 41 3.47 16.58 -17.80
C GLU A 41 4.67 15.81 -17.25
N ASP A 42 4.81 15.74 -15.93
CA ASP A 42 5.49 14.57 -15.39
C ASP A 42 4.71 13.35 -15.92
N GLY A 43 5.36 12.23 -16.20
CA GLY A 43 4.71 11.06 -16.81
C GLY A 43 3.55 10.44 -15.99
N SER A 44 3.04 11.13 -14.96
CA SER A 44 1.87 10.82 -14.16
C SER A 44 0.66 11.76 -14.37
N GLY A 45 0.79 12.80 -15.23
CA GLY A 45 -0.31 13.72 -15.56
C GLY A 45 -0.60 14.77 -14.48
N ARG A 46 0.38 15.10 -13.62
CA ARG A 46 0.24 16.14 -12.58
C ARG A 46 1.07 17.37 -12.91
N ASN A 47 0.61 18.53 -12.42
CA ASN A 47 1.37 19.77 -12.55
C ASN A 47 2.50 19.78 -11.51
N ALA A 48 3.72 20.04 -11.97
CA ALA A 48 4.90 20.16 -11.12
C ALA A 48 5.56 21.52 -11.31
N LEU A 49 6.04 22.12 -10.21
CA LEU A 49 6.92 23.28 -10.24
C LEU A 49 8.27 22.91 -9.62
N GLN A 50 9.35 23.34 -10.27
CA GLN A 50 10.71 23.09 -9.82
C GLN A 50 11.29 24.36 -9.20
N SER A 51 11.78 24.28 -7.96
CA SER A 51 12.44 25.41 -7.31
C SER A 51 13.85 25.63 -7.86
N SER A 52 14.41 26.82 -7.64
CA SER A 52 15.80 27.15 -7.98
C SER A 52 16.83 26.27 -7.27
N ASP A 53 16.41 25.58 -6.21
CA ASP A 53 17.26 24.80 -5.33
C ASP A 53 17.12 23.29 -5.59
N GLY A 54 16.32 22.91 -6.59
CA GLY A 54 16.19 21.53 -7.09
C GLY A 54 15.00 20.74 -6.54
N ASP A 55 14.19 21.33 -5.65
CA ASP A 55 13.01 20.67 -5.09
C ASP A 55 11.83 20.71 -6.07
N THR A 56 11.14 19.57 -6.20
CA THR A 56 9.97 19.42 -7.06
C THR A 56 8.70 19.42 -6.22
N PHE A 57 7.82 20.38 -6.46
CA PHE A 57 6.53 20.49 -5.79
C PHE A 57 5.43 20.02 -6.74
N ILE A 58 4.76 18.93 -6.36
CA ILE A 58 3.62 18.36 -7.10
C ILE A 58 2.34 18.86 -6.44
N TYR A 59 1.44 19.44 -7.22
CA TYR A 59 0.13 19.88 -6.73
C TYR A 59 -1.01 19.42 -7.64
N ASP A 60 -2.08 18.94 -7.02
CA ASP A 60 -3.33 18.61 -7.71
C ASP A 60 -4.18 19.88 -7.82
N TYR A 61 -4.20 20.46 -9.02
CA TYR A 61 -5.16 21.52 -9.35
C TYR A 61 -6.43 20.88 -9.92
N GLU A 62 -7.52 20.87 -9.17
CA GLU A 62 -8.84 20.60 -9.76
C GLU A 62 -9.39 21.90 -10.37
N PRO A 63 -9.66 21.95 -11.69
CA PRO A 63 -10.25 23.12 -12.32
C PRO A 63 -11.76 23.15 -12.03
N ARG A 64 -12.16 23.44 -10.79
CA ARG A 64 -13.56 23.70 -10.44
C ARG A 64 -13.90 25.16 -10.21
N ASP A 65 -12.90 26.03 -10.06
CA ASP A 65 -13.12 27.46 -10.02
C ASP A 65 -12.75 28.06 -11.38
N LYS A 66 -13.77 28.21 -12.23
CA LYS A 66 -13.66 29.05 -13.43
C LYS A 66 -13.05 30.38 -13.00
N ALA A 67 -11.91 30.72 -13.58
CA ALA A 67 -11.26 32.02 -13.43
C ALA A 67 -12.31 33.14 -13.46
N ALA A 68 -12.58 33.74 -12.31
CA ALA A 68 -13.36 34.97 -12.24
C ALA A 68 -12.46 36.09 -12.78
N ILE A 69 -12.57 36.36 -14.09
CA ILE A 69 -11.95 37.54 -14.68
C ILE A 69 -12.69 38.75 -14.12
N HIS A 70 -12.04 39.53 -13.26
CA HIS A 70 -12.53 40.86 -12.89
C HIS A 70 -12.59 41.73 -14.16
N PRO A 71 -13.68 42.52 -14.37
CA PRO A 71 -13.90 43.29 -15.61
C PRO A 71 -12.86 44.37 -15.91
N ASN A 72 -11.90 44.57 -15.01
CA ASN A 72 -10.89 45.61 -15.01
C ASN A 72 -9.45 45.10 -15.28
N GLY A 73 -9.26 43.82 -15.59
CA GLY A 73 -7.99 43.31 -16.11
C GLY A 73 -6.82 43.29 -15.11
N GLU A 74 -7.08 43.47 -13.82
CA GLU A 74 -6.05 43.31 -12.80
C GLU A 74 -5.86 41.84 -12.42
N PRO A 75 -4.61 41.35 -12.31
CA PRO A 75 -4.35 39.97 -11.93
C PRO A 75 -4.81 39.74 -10.48
N THR A 76 -5.61 38.71 -10.29
CA THR A 76 -5.96 38.21 -8.94
C THR A 76 -4.70 37.62 -8.32
N VAL A 77 -4.13 38.32 -7.33
CA VAL A 77 -3.12 37.73 -6.45
C VAL A 77 -3.85 36.74 -5.55
N LEU A 78 -3.81 35.45 -5.91
CA LEU A 78 -4.20 34.39 -4.99
C LEU A 78 -3.19 34.38 -3.85
N GLN A 79 -3.59 34.89 -2.68
CA GLN A 79 -2.84 34.68 -1.46
C GLN A 79 -2.93 33.20 -1.10
N VAL A 80 -1.94 32.41 -1.52
CA VAL A 80 -1.74 31.06 -1.02
C VAL A 80 -1.17 31.21 0.38
N THR A 81 -2.04 31.26 1.39
CA THR A 81 -1.60 31.07 2.77
C THR A 81 -0.97 29.69 2.87
N GLN A 82 0.22 29.61 3.48
CA GLN A 82 0.92 28.37 3.77
C GLN A 82 0.07 27.55 4.74
N GLN A 83 -0.95 26.86 4.22
CA GLN A 83 -1.58 25.78 4.94
C GLN A 83 -0.51 24.71 5.05
N ASN A 84 -0.20 24.29 6.28
CA ASN A 84 0.55 23.07 6.50
C ASN A 84 -0.22 21.93 5.83
N TRP A 85 0.09 21.65 4.56
CA TRP A 85 -0.32 20.43 3.87
C TRP A 85 0.46 19.30 4.51
N SER A 86 0.03 18.89 5.70
CA SER A 86 0.22 17.51 6.13
C SER A 86 -0.44 16.67 5.04
N ASN A 87 0.35 15.90 4.29
CA ASN A 87 -0.19 14.92 3.36
C ASN A 87 -1.29 14.15 4.11
N PRO A 88 -2.57 14.19 3.67
CA PRO A 88 -3.64 13.57 4.42
C PRO A 88 -3.28 12.10 4.64
N ALA A 89 -3.54 11.60 5.86
CA ALA A 89 -3.28 10.20 6.18
C ALA A 89 -3.88 9.32 5.08
N PRO A 90 -3.18 8.24 4.68
CA PRO A 90 -3.64 7.41 3.58
C PRO A 90 -5.02 6.87 3.90
N ASP A 91 -5.95 7.03 2.96
CA ASP A 91 -7.32 6.53 3.08
C ASP A 91 -7.30 4.99 2.97
N VAL A 92 -7.36 4.35 4.14
CA VAL A 92 -7.24 2.91 4.35
C VAL A 92 -8.48 2.39 5.05
N ALA A 93 -9.06 1.31 4.53
CA ALA A 93 -10.23 0.65 5.11
C ALA A 93 -10.05 -0.87 5.16
N VAL A 94 -10.80 -1.54 6.03
CA VAL A 94 -10.86 -3.00 6.11
C VAL A 94 -11.88 -3.52 5.09
N HIS A 95 -11.49 -4.48 4.26
CA HIS A 95 -12.39 -5.11 3.30
C HIS A 95 -13.04 -6.36 3.89
N ASP A 96 -14.29 -6.65 3.51
CA ASP A 96 -15.04 -7.80 4.02
C ASP A 96 -14.31 -9.14 3.81
N PHE A 97 -13.48 -9.23 2.77
CA PHE A 97 -12.70 -10.43 2.50
C PHE A 97 -11.76 -10.83 3.65
N VAL A 98 -11.20 -9.86 4.38
CA VAL A 98 -10.26 -10.14 5.47
C VAL A 98 -10.98 -10.68 6.73
N SER A 99 -12.29 -10.46 6.86
CA SER A 99 -13.09 -10.92 8.01
C SER A 99 -13.05 -12.43 8.24
N ARG A 100 -12.69 -13.22 7.21
CA ARG A 100 -12.46 -14.67 7.32
C ARG A 100 -11.27 -15.03 8.22
N GLN A 101 -10.36 -14.09 8.49
CA GLN A 101 -9.14 -14.27 9.25
C GLN A 101 -9.41 -14.23 10.76
N THR A 102 -10.06 -15.27 11.26
CA THR A 102 -10.44 -15.39 12.68
C THR A 102 -9.52 -16.34 13.44
N ALA A 103 -9.58 -16.29 14.77
CA ALA A 103 -8.88 -17.23 15.65
C ALA A 103 -9.17 -18.70 15.30
N ASN A 104 -10.40 -18.98 14.89
CA ASN A 104 -10.90 -20.30 14.54
C ASN A 104 -10.63 -20.72 13.08
N SER A 105 -10.26 -19.79 12.21
CA SER A 105 -9.93 -20.09 10.81
C SER A 105 -8.55 -20.72 10.66
N GLU A 106 -8.19 -21.11 9.43
CA GLU A 106 -6.84 -21.54 9.06
C GLU A 106 -5.85 -20.39 8.80
N PHE A 107 -6.33 -19.14 8.80
CA PHE A 107 -5.53 -17.96 8.48
C PHE A 107 -4.90 -17.33 9.73
N SER A 108 -4.08 -16.30 9.53
CA SER A 108 -3.65 -15.44 10.63
C SER A 108 -4.85 -14.82 11.35
N HIS A 109 -4.65 -14.36 12.57
CA HIS A 109 -5.63 -13.52 13.26
C HIS A 109 -4.92 -12.57 14.22
N TRP A 110 -5.63 -11.56 14.68
CA TRP A 110 -5.15 -10.58 15.66
C TRP A 110 -6.15 -10.43 16.81
N LYS A 111 -5.70 -9.80 17.91
CA LYS A 111 -6.50 -9.60 19.13
C LYS A 111 -6.97 -8.17 19.35
N PHE A 112 -6.46 -7.23 18.57
CA PHE A 112 -6.90 -5.83 18.60
C PHE A 112 -8.06 -5.61 17.63
N SER A 113 -8.67 -4.42 17.64
CA SER A 113 -9.79 -4.11 16.75
C SER A 113 -9.33 -3.75 15.33
N ASP A 114 -10.27 -3.74 14.40
CA ASP A 114 -10.00 -3.36 13.00
C ASP A 114 -9.55 -1.90 12.90
N GLU A 115 -10.02 -1.01 13.79
CA GLU A 115 -9.54 0.38 13.87
C GLU A 115 -8.05 0.43 14.21
N VAL A 116 -7.60 -0.37 15.19
CA VAL A 116 -6.18 -0.46 15.54
C VAL A 116 -5.35 -1.04 14.38
N LEU A 117 -5.91 -2.00 13.62
CA LEU A 117 -5.26 -2.52 12.43
C LEU A 117 -5.05 -1.41 11.39
N VAL A 118 -6.08 -0.60 11.12
CA VAL A 118 -6.01 0.54 10.19
C VAL A 118 -4.99 1.56 10.67
N GLU A 119 -5.00 1.93 11.95
CA GLU A 119 -4.03 2.86 12.55
C GLU A 119 -2.58 2.38 12.35
N GLN A 120 -2.31 1.10 12.61
CA GLN A 120 -0.97 0.53 12.41
C GLN A 120 -0.52 0.58 10.95
N VAL A 121 -1.43 0.27 10.01
CA VAL A 121 -1.16 0.34 8.58
C VAL A 121 -0.90 1.78 8.13
N GLN A 122 -1.74 2.73 8.56
CA GLN A 122 -1.57 4.14 8.21
C GLN A 122 -0.25 4.72 8.75
N ALA A 123 0.12 4.39 9.99
CA ALA A 123 1.36 4.84 10.61
C ALA A 123 2.61 4.36 9.84
N ARG A 124 2.54 3.18 9.20
CA ARG A 124 3.66 2.55 8.48
C ARG A 124 3.48 2.54 6.97
N PHE A 125 2.50 3.28 6.45
CA PHE A 125 2.20 3.29 5.02
C PHE A 125 3.37 3.77 4.16
N HIS A 126 4.25 4.62 4.72
CA HIS A 126 5.48 5.06 4.08
C HIS A 126 6.52 3.92 3.89
N GLU A 127 6.39 2.81 4.63
CA GLU A 127 7.20 1.60 4.50
C GLU A 127 6.63 0.62 3.44
N GLN A 128 5.60 1.04 2.68
CA GLN A 128 4.95 0.17 1.69
C GLN A 128 5.92 -0.29 0.60
N ARG A 129 5.69 -1.53 0.13
CA ARG A 129 6.40 -2.12 -0.99
C ARG A 129 5.42 -2.63 -2.05
N PRO A 130 5.82 -2.70 -3.33
CA PRO A 130 5.00 -3.27 -4.39
C PRO A 130 4.58 -4.71 -4.08
N GLY A 131 3.33 -5.03 -4.39
CA GLY A 131 2.79 -6.39 -4.42
C GLY A 131 3.06 -7.08 -5.77
N TYR A 132 2.25 -8.09 -6.08
CA TYR A 132 2.42 -8.91 -7.28
C TYR A 132 1.97 -8.25 -8.58
N ARG A 133 1.18 -7.18 -8.51
CA ARG A 133 0.72 -6.38 -9.66
C ARG A 133 0.52 -4.92 -9.24
N ASP A 134 0.36 -4.06 -10.24
CA ASP A 134 0.00 -2.66 -10.00
C ASP A 134 -1.34 -2.54 -9.26
N GLY A 135 -1.43 -1.53 -8.39
CA GLY A 135 -2.57 -1.36 -7.47
C GLY A 135 -2.60 -2.33 -6.29
N VAL A 136 -1.58 -3.18 -6.09
CA VAL A 136 -1.43 -4.02 -4.88
C VAL A 136 -0.15 -3.63 -4.15
N ILE A 137 -0.26 -3.33 -2.86
CA ILE A 137 0.88 -2.99 -2.01
C ILE A 137 0.90 -3.85 -0.75
N ILE A 138 2.06 -3.90 -0.12
CA ILE A 138 2.30 -4.61 1.13
C ILE A 138 2.86 -3.61 2.15
N VAL A 139 2.26 -3.57 3.34
CA VAL A 139 2.68 -2.71 4.45
C VAL A 139 3.05 -3.58 5.65
N PRO A 140 4.29 -3.52 6.17
CA PRO A 140 4.64 -4.20 7.42
C PRO A 140 3.97 -3.52 8.61
N ILE A 141 3.59 -4.29 9.65
CA ILE A 141 3.05 -3.75 10.91
C ILE A 141 3.70 -4.41 12.14
N ASP A 142 3.36 -3.94 13.34
CA ASP A 142 3.82 -4.57 14.58
C ASP A 142 3.19 -5.96 14.72
N ALA A 143 4.01 -6.94 15.10
CA ALA A 143 3.57 -8.32 15.27
C ALA A 143 2.83 -8.58 16.61
N ASN A 144 2.90 -7.64 17.55
CA ASN A 144 2.29 -7.80 18.86
C ASN A 144 0.78 -7.99 18.77
N GLY A 145 0.29 -9.09 19.33
CA GLY A 145 -1.13 -9.45 19.29
C GLY A 145 -1.59 -10.11 17.99
N VAL A 146 -0.68 -10.37 17.03
CA VAL A 146 -0.95 -11.11 15.79
C VAL A 146 -0.43 -12.54 15.91
N TYR A 147 -1.16 -13.48 15.32
CA TYR A 147 -0.90 -14.91 15.44
C TYR A 147 -0.81 -15.60 14.07
N CYS A 148 0.28 -16.33 13.87
CA CYS A 148 0.61 -17.09 12.68
C CYS A 148 0.05 -18.52 12.75
N PRO A 149 -0.65 -18.99 11.69
CA PRO A 149 -1.17 -20.35 11.63
C PRO A 149 -0.14 -21.37 11.13
N ILE A 150 0.98 -20.93 10.58
CA ILE A 150 2.00 -21.83 10.03
C ILE A 150 2.90 -22.33 11.16
N ARG A 151 3.12 -23.64 11.19
CA ARG A 151 4.00 -24.29 12.17
C ARG A 151 4.97 -25.23 11.45
N LYS A 152 6.25 -25.20 11.84
CA LYS A 152 7.21 -26.23 11.47
C LYS A 152 6.83 -27.55 12.10
N LEU A 153 6.84 -28.61 11.30
CA LEU A 153 6.56 -29.97 11.73
C LEU A 153 7.73 -30.53 12.56
N ARG A 154 7.38 -31.37 13.52
CA ARG A 154 8.29 -32.07 14.42
C ARG A 154 7.98 -33.57 14.40
N ASN A 155 8.94 -34.37 14.85
CA ASN A 155 8.72 -35.80 14.97
C ASN A 155 7.56 -36.09 15.93
N ASN A 156 6.67 -37.00 15.54
CA ASN A 156 5.43 -37.37 16.23
C ASN A 156 4.31 -36.31 16.24
N ASP A 157 4.42 -35.26 15.44
CA ASP A 157 3.27 -34.38 15.18
C ASP A 157 2.14 -35.18 14.51
N THR A 158 0.89 -34.87 14.88
CA THR A 158 -0.30 -35.49 14.28
C THR A 158 -0.84 -34.58 13.20
N LEU A 159 -0.84 -35.08 11.96
CA LEU A 159 -1.51 -34.46 10.83
C LEU A 159 -2.90 -35.05 10.67
N ILE A 160 -3.87 -34.19 10.45
CA ILE A 160 -5.22 -34.59 10.06
C ILE A 160 -5.52 -34.14 8.66
N VAL A 161 -6.35 -34.92 7.97
CA VAL A 161 -6.79 -34.62 6.62
C VAL A 161 -8.30 -34.54 6.62
N GLU A 162 -8.83 -33.40 6.16
CA GLU A 162 -10.26 -33.17 5.95
C GLU A 162 -10.56 -33.14 4.45
N TYR A 163 -11.71 -33.66 4.04
CA TYR A 163 -12.20 -33.59 2.66
C TYR A 163 -13.45 -32.73 2.62
N LYS A 164 -13.29 -31.48 2.18
CA LYS A 164 -14.34 -30.45 2.23
C LYS A 164 -14.13 -29.41 1.13
N PRO A 165 -15.19 -28.70 0.70
CA PRO A 165 -15.04 -27.56 -0.20
C PRO A 165 -14.43 -26.36 0.54
N ARG A 166 -13.75 -25.46 -0.18
CA ARG A 166 -13.25 -24.21 0.42
C ARG A 166 -14.35 -23.16 0.59
N ARG A 167 -15.32 -23.19 -0.32
CA ARG A 167 -16.47 -22.28 -0.41
C ARG A 167 -17.64 -23.05 -1.00
N ASP A 168 -18.85 -22.58 -0.71
CA ASP A 168 -20.07 -23.15 -1.28
C ASP A 168 -20.00 -23.15 -2.81
N GLY A 169 -20.33 -24.28 -3.43
CA GLY A 169 -20.30 -24.46 -4.88
C GLY A 169 -18.98 -25.00 -5.46
N GLU A 170 -17.89 -25.09 -4.68
CA GLU A 170 -16.67 -25.79 -5.11
C GLU A 170 -16.73 -27.29 -4.82
N SER A 171 -16.06 -28.10 -5.64
CA SER A 171 -15.82 -29.51 -5.37
C SER A 171 -14.94 -29.66 -4.12
N PRO A 172 -15.21 -30.65 -3.26
CA PRO A 172 -14.40 -30.87 -2.08
C PRO A 172 -12.94 -31.20 -2.44
N ARG A 173 -12.01 -30.65 -1.65
CA ARG A 173 -10.57 -30.84 -1.80
C ARG A 173 -9.99 -31.43 -0.52
N ARG A 174 -8.78 -31.97 -0.62
CA ARG A 174 -8.03 -32.46 0.53
C ARG A 174 -7.40 -31.27 1.28
N HIS A 175 -7.65 -31.18 2.57
CA HIS A 175 -7.10 -30.17 3.45
C HIS A 175 -6.31 -30.84 4.57
N GLU A 176 -4.99 -30.63 4.57
CA GLU A 176 -4.11 -31.13 5.62
C GLU A 176 -3.82 -30.04 6.66
N TYR A 177 -3.92 -30.41 7.94
CA TYR A 177 -3.66 -29.55 9.08
C TYR A 177 -2.88 -30.25 10.19
N LEU A 178 -2.14 -29.47 10.97
CA LEU A 178 -1.53 -29.89 12.22
C LEU A 178 -2.58 -29.86 13.34
N ASP A 179 -2.82 -31.01 13.97
CA ASP A 179 -3.80 -31.18 15.02
C ASP A 179 -3.21 -30.92 16.42
N GLY A 180 -4.04 -30.44 17.34
CA GLY A 180 -3.65 -30.22 18.74
C GLY A 180 -2.63 -29.08 18.97
N VAL A 181 -2.31 -28.29 17.95
CA VAL A 181 -1.35 -27.17 18.04
C VAL A 181 -2.03 -25.84 17.73
N ASN A 182 -1.93 -24.90 18.67
CA ASN A 182 -2.44 -23.54 18.51
C ASN A 182 -1.54 -22.69 17.61
N LYS A 183 -2.15 -21.66 16.99
CA LYS A 183 -1.43 -20.61 16.27
C LYS A 183 -0.39 -19.94 17.18
N ALA A 184 0.78 -19.65 16.64
CA ALA A 184 1.89 -19.06 17.39
C ALA A 184 1.83 -17.53 17.33
N ALA A 185 2.34 -16.83 18.34
CA ALA A 185 2.54 -15.38 18.24
C ALA A 185 3.50 -15.08 17.08
N ALA A 186 3.17 -14.08 16.26
CA ALA A 186 3.97 -13.70 15.12
C ALA A 186 5.24 -12.98 15.55
N CYS A 187 6.31 -13.13 14.77
CA CYS A 187 7.51 -12.29 14.83
C CYS A 187 7.49 -11.22 13.74
N HIS A 188 6.77 -11.47 12.64
CA HIS A 188 6.63 -10.55 11.52
C HIS A 188 5.20 -10.56 11.00
N VAL A 189 4.73 -9.41 10.52
CA VAL A 189 3.40 -9.26 9.93
C VAL A 189 3.46 -8.33 8.72
N GLU A 190 2.79 -8.76 7.66
CA GLU A 190 2.61 -8.00 6.43
C GLU A 190 1.13 -7.92 6.09
N VAL A 191 0.66 -6.71 5.81
CA VAL A 191 -0.71 -6.44 5.41
C VAL A 191 -0.72 -6.19 3.91
N VAL A 192 -1.55 -6.93 3.18
CA VAL A 192 -1.76 -6.76 1.74
C VAL A 192 -2.94 -5.83 1.53
N LEU A 193 -2.70 -4.74 0.80
CA LEU A 193 -3.73 -3.76 0.46
C LEU A 193 -3.96 -3.74 -1.05
N TYR A 194 -5.23 -3.67 -1.44
CA TYR A 194 -5.63 -3.43 -2.83
C TYR A 194 -6.10 -1.99 -2.97
N HIS A 195 -5.67 -1.33 -4.02
CA HIS A 195 -6.26 -0.07 -4.45
C HIS A 195 -7.72 -0.33 -4.86
N ARG A 196 -8.61 0.63 -4.61
CA ARG A 196 -10.04 0.50 -4.96
C ARG A 196 -10.26 0.10 -6.42
N ASP A 197 -9.41 0.57 -7.33
CA ASP A 197 -9.54 0.28 -8.77
C ASP A 197 -9.37 -1.21 -9.06
N VAL A 198 -8.50 -1.91 -8.31
CA VAL A 198 -8.32 -3.37 -8.42
C VAL A 198 -9.58 -4.12 -8.00
N LEU A 199 -10.30 -3.65 -6.98
CA LEU A 199 -11.55 -4.26 -6.55
C LEU A 199 -12.69 -4.01 -7.55
N TYR A 200 -12.71 -2.84 -8.18
CA TYR A 200 -13.71 -2.53 -9.21
C TYR A 200 -13.57 -3.37 -10.47
N GLU A 201 -12.37 -3.86 -10.81
CA GLU A 201 -12.16 -4.80 -11.93
C GLU A 201 -12.99 -6.08 -11.78
N SER A 202 -13.17 -6.58 -10.55
CA SER A 202 -13.96 -7.79 -10.25
C SER A 202 -15.40 -7.48 -9.81
N GLY A 203 -15.81 -6.21 -9.80
CA GLY A 203 -17.13 -5.78 -9.31
C GLY A 203 -17.26 -5.86 -7.78
N GLU A 204 -16.15 -5.92 -7.06
CA GLU A 204 -16.12 -5.90 -5.59
C GLU A 204 -16.27 -4.47 -5.04
N GLN A 205 -16.79 -4.36 -3.82
CA GLN A 205 -16.97 -3.08 -3.15
C GLN A 205 -15.65 -2.59 -2.55
N ALA A 206 -15.36 -1.29 -2.65
CA ALA A 206 -14.25 -0.64 -1.96
C ALA A 206 -14.79 0.30 -0.87
N TYR A 207 -14.10 0.35 0.27
CA TYR A 207 -14.48 1.16 1.43
C TYR A 207 -13.54 2.35 1.67
N GLY A 208 -12.32 2.26 1.15
CA GLY A 208 -11.35 3.35 1.09
C GLY A 208 -10.55 3.30 -0.21
N ARG A 209 -9.63 4.25 -0.40
CA ARG A 209 -8.68 4.22 -1.52
C ARG A 209 -7.82 2.96 -1.51
N TRP A 210 -7.36 2.56 -0.33
CA TRP A 210 -6.64 1.33 -0.09
C TRP A 210 -7.44 0.43 0.85
N ASN A 211 -7.55 -0.85 0.51
CA ASN A 211 -8.41 -1.80 1.20
C ASN A 211 -7.57 -2.97 1.69
N ILE A 212 -7.62 -3.25 2.99
CA ILE A 212 -6.91 -4.38 3.60
C ILE A 212 -7.59 -5.67 3.18
N ILE A 213 -6.89 -6.50 2.40
CA ILE A 213 -7.41 -7.77 1.86
C ILE A 213 -6.87 -8.97 2.64
N SER A 214 -5.65 -8.90 3.17
CA SER A 214 -5.04 -10.02 3.90
C SER A 214 -4.05 -9.53 4.94
N VAL A 215 -4.06 -10.13 6.13
CA VAL A 215 -2.98 -10.02 7.12
C VAL A 215 -2.21 -11.34 7.13
N ASN A 216 -0.93 -11.27 6.76
CA ASN A 216 -0.03 -12.42 6.69
C ASN A 216 0.95 -12.35 7.85
N ALA A 217 1.01 -13.41 8.65
CA ALA A 217 1.83 -13.45 9.86
C ALA A 217 2.85 -14.58 9.74
N GLY A 218 4.07 -14.33 10.19
CA GLY A 218 5.17 -15.29 10.18
C GLY A 218 5.80 -15.45 11.55
N VAL A 219 6.21 -16.67 11.90
CA VAL A 219 7.09 -16.89 13.07
C VAL A 219 8.56 -16.78 12.69
N ASP A 220 8.87 -17.01 11.42
CA ASP A 220 10.16 -16.72 10.79
C ASP A 220 9.96 -15.84 9.55
N LEU A 221 11.02 -15.16 9.06
CA LEU A 221 10.97 -14.35 7.83
C LEU A 221 10.52 -15.14 6.59
N GLU A 222 10.84 -16.44 6.53
CA GLU A 222 10.41 -17.32 5.43
C GLU A 222 8.89 -17.44 5.32
N ASP A 223 8.16 -17.23 6.43
CA ASP A 223 6.71 -17.42 6.46
C ASP A 223 5.93 -16.23 5.90
N LEU A 224 6.53 -15.03 5.86
CA LEU A 224 5.89 -13.83 5.26
C LEU A 224 5.66 -14.01 3.75
N ASN A 225 6.60 -14.67 3.09
CA ASN A 225 6.55 -15.00 1.67
C ASN A 225 6.28 -16.51 1.48
N ALA A 226 5.43 -17.10 2.33
CA ALA A 226 5.03 -18.48 2.18
C ALA A 226 4.40 -18.69 0.78
N PRO A 227 4.95 -19.58 -0.06
CA PRO A 227 4.37 -19.89 -1.36
C PRO A 227 2.97 -20.50 -1.19
N MET A 228 2.13 -20.40 -2.22
CA MET A 228 0.86 -21.14 -2.24
C MET A 228 1.12 -22.64 -2.00
N LYS A 229 0.20 -23.32 -1.28
CA LYS A 229 0.31 -24.78 -1.09
C LYS A 229 0.41 -25.52 -2.43
N PRO A 230 1.12 -26.65 -2.51
CA PRO A 230 1.28 -27.40 -3.77
C PRO A 230 -0.06 -27.75 -4.40
N GLU A 231 -1.04 -28.19 -3.61
CA GLU A 231 -2.38 -28.49 -4.11
C GLU A 231 -3.06 -27.27 -4.73
N THR A 232 -2.94 -26.08 -4.11
CA THR A 232 -3.49 -24.85 -4.66
C THR A 232 -2.87 -24.50 -6.01
N LEU A 233 -1.54 -24.62 -6.13
CA LEU A 233 -0.83 -24.40 -7.40
C LEU A 233 -1.32 -25.35 -8.49
N LEU A 234 -1.47 -26.64 -8.17
CA LEU A 234 -1.98 -27.64 -9.10
C LEU A 234 -3.42 -27.34 -9.54
N HIS A 235 -4.30 -27.00 -8.60
CA HIS A 235 -5.68 -26.65 -8.93
C HIS A 235 -5.78 -25.41 -9.81
N ASN A 236 -4.95 -24.38 -9.56
CA ASN A 236 -4.89 -23.19 -10.39
C ASN A 236 -4.37 -23.51 -11.80
N HIS A 237 -3.29 -24.28 -11.91
CA HIS A 237 -2.67 -24.64 -13.19
C HIS A 237 -3.57 -25.53 -14.07
N PHE A 238 -4.31 -26.46 -13.45
CA PHE A 238 -5.22 -27.35 -14.19
C PHE A 238 -6.63 -26.79 -14.37
N GLY A 239 -6.89 -25.53 -13.97
CA GLY A 239 -8.20 -24.90 -14.15
C GLY A 239 -9.34 -25.57 -13.37
N SER A 240 -9.05 -26.09 -12.18
CA SER A 240 -10.08 -26.63 -11.28
C SER A 240 -11.05 -25.55 -10.81
N ASP A 241 -12.26 -25.96 -10.43
CA ASP A 241 -13.31 -25.07 -9.92
C ASP A 241 -12.88 -24.19 -8.72
N GLY A 242 -12.97 -22.86 -8.87
CA GLY A 242 -12.51 -21.92 -7.85
C GLY A 242 -10.98 -21.72 -7.79
N GLY A 243 -10.23 -22.35 -8.69
CA GLY A 243 -8.84 -21.96 -8.96
C GLY A 243 -8.77 -20.60 -9.67
N THR A 244 -7.76 -19.81 -9.35
CA THR A 244 -7.43 -18.58 -10.10
C THR A 244 -6.28 -18.93 -11.04
N ASP A 245 -6.50 -18.80 -12.35
CA ASP A 245 -5.44 -19.05 -13.34
C ASP A 245 -4.27 -18.11 -13.08
N THR A 246 -3.09 -18.67 -12.80
CA THR A 246 -1.89 -17.90 -12.49
C THR A 246 -1.20 -17.37 -13.74
N GLN A 247 -1.64 -17.77 -14.94
CA GLN A 247 -1.02 -17.42 -16.23
C GLN A 247 0.49 -17.74 -16.28
N MET A 248 0.96 -18.66 -15.42
CA MET A 248 2.36 -19.08 -15.40
C MET A 248 2.64 -20.00 -16.58
N ASP A 249 3.73 -19.75 -17.28
CA ASP A 249 4.27 -20.75 -18.21
C ASP A 249 4.79 -21.99 -17.45
N ALA A 250 5.14 -23.04 -18.20
CA ALA A 250 5.57 -24.30 -17.62
C ALA A 250 6.83 -24.17 -16.75
N GLU A 251 7.76 -23.27 -17.11
CA GLU A 251 9.01 -23.08 -16.37
C GLU A 251 8.74 -22.36 -15.04
N ALA A 252 7.99 -21.27 -15.09
CA ALA A 252 7.56 -20.52 -13.92
C ALA A 252 6.73 -21.39 -12.95
N PHE A 253 5.82 -22.21 -13.50
CA PHE A 253 5.01 -23.14 -12.71
C PHE A 253 5.87 -24.17 -11.99
N VAL A 254 6.82 -24.82 -12.66
CA VAL A 254 7.72 -25.81 -12.04
C VAL A 254 8.56 -25.16 -10.94
N LYS A 255 9.09 -23.97 -11.18
CA LYS A 255 9.90 -23.23 -10.20
C LYS A 255 9.08 -22.87 -8.95
N GLU A 256 7.86 -22.39 -9.12
CA GLU A 256 7.00 -22.05 -7.98
C GLU A 256 6.51 -23.31 -7.25
N LEU A 257 6.24 -24.40 -7.97
CA LEU A 257 5.91 -25.68 -7.38
C LEU A 257 7.07 -26.26 -6.57
N GLU A 258 8.31 -26.15 -7.04
CA GLU A 258 9.51 -26.57 -6.31
C GLU A 258 9.69 -25.75 -5.02
N ARG A 259 9.53 -24.42 -5.11
CA ARG A 259 9.56 -23.52 -3.94
C ARG A 259 8.48 -23.92 -2.94
N SER A 260 7.26 -24.16 -3.42
CA SER A 260 6.12 -24.61 -2.62
C SER A 260 6.40 -25.93 -1.92
N PHE A 261 6.83 -26.94 -2.67
CA PHE A 261 7.18 -28.25 -2.12
C PHE A 261 8.25 -28.15 -1.04
N ASN A 262 9.33 -27.42 -1.28
CA ASN A 262 10.42 -27.27 -0.33
C ASN A 262 10.03 -26.54 0.94
N TYR A 263 9.11 -25.57 0.84
CA TYR A 263 8.60 -24.84 2.00
C TYR A 263 7.61 -25.68 2.83
N TRP A 264 6.61 -26.30 2.16
CA TRP A 264 5.51 -27.00 2.82
C TRP A 264 5.87 -28.41 3.30
N LYS A 265 6.91 -29.06 2.75
CA LYS A 265 7.31 -30.41 3.22
C LYS A 265 7.71 -30.48 4.70
N THR A 266 8.01 -29.36 5.34
CA THR A 266 8.35 -29.28 6.77
C THR A 266 7.41 -28.37 7.56
N ARG A 267 6.27 -27.98 6.99
CA ARG A 267 5.35 -27.01 7.60
C ARG A 267 3.90 -27.38 7.35
N ALA A 268 3.03 -27.08 8.29
CA ALA A 268 1.60 -27.23 8.14
C ALA A 268 0.85 -26.05 8.75
N LEU A 269 -0.40 -25.86 8.32
CA LEU A 269 -1.31 -24.93 8.97
C LEU A 269 -1.90 -25.59 10.23
N CYS A 270 -2.03 -24.83 11.30
CA CYS A 270 -2.84 -25.21 12.46
C CYS A 270 -4.27 -25.53 12.02
N ARG A 271 -4.84 -26.58 12.60
CA ARG A 271 -6.22 -26.96 12.37
C ARG A 271 -7.19 -25.85 12.80
N PRO A 272 -8.16 -25.47 11.94
CA PRO A 272 -9.30 -24.65 12.33
C PRO A 272 -10.10 -25.28 13.46
N THR A 273 -10.39 -24.52 14.52
CA THR A 273 -11.31 -24.95 15.58
C THR A 273 -12.74 -24.71 15.13
N LYS A 274 -13.58 -25.76 15.16
CA LYS A 274 -15.02 -25.65 14.88
C LYS A 274 -15.75 -24.94 16.01
#